data_AF-A0A2N3E147-F1
#
_entry.id   AF-A0A2N3E147-F1
#
_cell.length_a   1.000
_cell.length_b   1.000
_cell.length_c   1.000
_cell.angle_alpha   90.00
_cell.angle_beta   90.00
_cell.angle_gamma   90.00
#
_symmetry.space_group_name_H-M   'P 1'
#
loop_
_entity.id
_entity.type
_entity.pdbx_description
1 polymer ?
#
loop_
_entity_poly.entity_id
_entity_poly.type
_entity_poly.pdbx_seq_one_letter_code
_entity_poly.pdbx_strand_id
1 'polypeptide(L)' 'MKVIVCGAGQVGFGIARQLASEQNDVTVIDQSPQ' A
#
# COMPACT_ATOMS: atom_id res chain seq x y z
N MET A 1 -9.29 8.86 -3.37
CA MET A 1 -9.61 8.59 -1.94
C MET A 1 -8.31 8.47 -1.16
N LYS A 2 -8.30 8.59 0.18
CA LYS A 2 -7.11 8.31 1.00
C LYS A 2 -7.17 6.89 1.55
N VAL A 3 -6.12 6.11 1.36
CA VAL A 3 -6.04 4.71 1.76
C VAL A 3 -4.75 4.45 2.53
N ILE A 4 -4.84 3.67 3.61
CA ILE A 4 -3.68 3.19 4.36
C ILE A 4 -3.59 1.67 4.23
N VAL A 5 -2.42 1.18 3.84
CA VAL A 5 -2.12 -0.25 3.75
C VAL A 5 -1.12 -0.60 4.86
N CYS A 6 -1.54 -1.43 5.82
CA CYS A 6 -0.68 -1.91 6.90
C CYS A 6 -0.12 -3.29 6.54
N GLY A 7 1.16 -3.34 6.15
CA GLY A 7 1.90 -4.50 5.67
C GLY A 7 2.24 -4.37 4.18
N ALA A 8 3.53 -4.28 3.86
CA ALA A 8 4.10 -4.16 2.51
C ALA A 8 4.70 -5.50 2.00
N GLY A 9 4.20 -6.63 2.51
CA GLY A 9 4.48 -7.95 1.93
C GLY A 9 3.92 -8.10 0.50
N GLN A 10 4.08 -9.28 -0.10
CA GLN A 10 3.71 -9.52 -1.51
C GLN A 10 2.29 -9.06 -1.88
N VAL A 11 1.32 -9.31 -0.99
CA VAL A 11 -0.08 -8.94 -1.21
C VAL A 11 -0.30 -7.44 -1.01
N GLY A 12 0.20 -6.89 0.11
CA GLY A 12 0.01 -5.48 0.45
C GLY A 12 0.60 -4.54 -0.59
N PHE A 13 1.76 -4.89 -1.15
CA PHE A 13 2.40 -4.13 -2.23
C PHE A 13 1.57 -4.18 -3.53
N GLY A 14 1.01 -5.34 -3.87
CA GLY A 14 0.15 -5.50 -5.04
C GLY A 14 -1.13 -4.66 -4.93
N ILE A 15 -1.77 -4.68 -3.76
CA ILE A 15 -2.96 -3.88 -3.47
C ILE A 15 -2.63 -2.39 -3.53
N ALA A 16 -1.56 -1.96 -2.87
CA ALA A 16 -1.15 -0.56 -2.86
C ALA A 16 -0.84 -0.04 -4.29
N ARG A 17 -0.17 -0.84 -5.12
CA ARG A 17 0.11 -0.51 -6.53
C ARG A 17 -1.18 -0.34 -7.32
N GLN A 18 -2.13 -1.27 -7.20
CA GLN A 18 -3.38 -1.18 -7.95
C GLN A 18 -4.18 0.07 -7.55
N LEU A 19 -4.33 0.31 -6.25
CA LEU A 19 -5.05 1.48 -5.74
C LEU A 19 -4.39 2.80 -6.14
N ALA A 20 -3.06 2.85 -6.16
CA ALA A 20 -2.32 4.02 -6.65
C ALA A 20 -2.54 4.23 -8.16
N SER A 21 -2.64 3.17 -8.96
CA SER A 21 -2.92 3.26 -10.41
C SER A 21 -4.31 3.84 -10.70
N GLU A 22 -5.24 3.65 -9.78
CA GLU A 22 -6.59 4.24 -9.80
C GLU A 22 -6.61 5.69 -9.26
N GLN A 23 -5.45 6.34 -9.13
CA GLN A 23 -5.30 7.73 -8.66
C GLN A 23 -5.77 7.94 -7.21
N ASN A 24 -5.66 6.92 -6.37
CA ASN A 24 -5.85 7.08 -4.92
C ASN A 24 -4.55 7.54 -4.24
N ASP A 25 -4.72 8.30 -3.16
CA ASP A 25 -3.64 8.71 -2.25
C ASP A 25 -3.40 7.58 -1.26
N VAL A 26 -2.35 6.79 -1.50
CA VAL A 26 -2.06 5.55 -0.77
C VAL A 26 -0.82 5.73 0.09
N THR A 27 -0.93 5.49 1.39
CA THR A 27 0.19 5.39 2.31
C THR A 27 0.38 3.93 2.74
N VAL A 28 1.59 3.40 2.61
CA VAL A 28 1.92 2.04 3.04
C VAL A 28 2.76 2.11 4.31
N ILE A 29 2.37 1.34 5.32
CA ILE A 29 3.06 1.22 6.61
C ILE A 29 3.49 -0.23 6.75
N ASP A 30 4.79 -0.49 6.87
CA ASP A 30 5.32 -1.80 7.26
C ASP A 30 6.09 -1.68 8.57
N GLN A 31 6.00 -2.71 9.41
CA GLN A 31 6.76 -2.80 10.67
C GLN A 31 8.09 -3.53 10.49
N SER A 32 8.33 -4.09 9.31
CA SER A 32 9.56 -4.80 8.95
C SER A 32 10.63 -3.77 8.55
N PRO A 33 11.78 -3.70 9.23
CA PRO A 33 12.85 -2.77 8.90
C PRO A 33 13.74 -3.25 7.73
N GLN A 34 13.28 -4.23 6.93
CA GLN A 34 14.03 -4.88 5.86
C GLN A 34 13.66 -4.30 4.50
#